data_AF-A0A8T1N744-F1
#
_entry.id   AF-A0A8T1N744-F1
#
_cell.length_a   1.000
_cell.length_b   1.000
_cell.length_c   1.000
_cell.angle_alpha   90.00
_cell.angle_beta   90.00
_cell.angle_gamma   90.00
#
_symmetry.space_group_name_H-M   'P 1'
#
loop_
_entity.id
_entity.type
_entity.pdbx_description
1 polymer ?
#
loop_
_entity_poly.entity_id
_entity_poly.type
_entity_poly.pdbx_seq_one_letter_code
_entity_poly.pdbx_strand_id
1 'polypeptide(L)'
;MEYIKTHCKPKDGKLLAIGHSMGVSCFMQCCSEGRNSGLASIAAWASSLDYTSSKSSLKLLLPLADPAEALKVPVIPIGGLLSAAHPLASRPPYVLSWLNHQISAQDMMHPELLEKLVLNNFCTVPAKVLLQLTTAFQKGGLRDRSGTFFYKDHLCKTNVPILALAGDQDLICPPKAVYGRI
;
A
#
# COMPACT_ATOMS: atom_id res chain seq x y z
N MET A 1 15.37 -8.62 -8.12
CA MET A 1 16.34 -7.55 -8.47
C MET A 1 17.49 -8.09 -9.32
N GLU A 2 18.16 -9.18 -8.94
CA GLU A 2 19.26 -9.77 -9.76
C GLU A 2 18.85 -10.07 -11.20
N TYR A 3 17.70 -10.71 -11.42
CA TYR A 3 17.17 -10.98 -12.76
C TYR A 3 17.15 -9.73 -13.65
N ILE A 4 16.58 -8.63 -13.15
CA ILE A 4 16.48 -7.36 -13.89
C ILE A 4 17.87 -6.78 -14.17
N LYS A 5 18.78 -6.80 -13.18
CA LYS A 5 20.17 -6.32 -13.38
C LYS A 5 20.91 -7.13 -14.45
N THR A 6 20.75 -8.46 -14.46
CA THR A 6 21.39 -9.34 -15.45
C THR A 6 20.93 -9.04 -16.88
N HIS A 7 19.64 -8.71 -17.05
CA HIS A 7 19.08 -8.38 -18.36
C HIS A 7 19.37 -6.95 -18.80
N CYS A 8 19.22 -5.96 -17.92
CA CYS A 8 19.38 -4.54 -18.25
C CYS A 8 20.84 -4.06 -18.23
N LYS A 9 21.73 -4.75 -17.51
CA LYS A 9 23.16 -4.42 -17.38
C LYS A 9 23.42 -2.93 -17.12
N PRO A 10 22.86 -2.34 -16.04
CA PRO A 10 23.06 -0.94 -15.72
C PRO A 10 24.54 -0.62 -15.50
N LYS A 11 25.01 0.54 -15.98
CA LYS A 11 26.43 0.93 -15.95
C LYS A 11 27.04 0.95 -14.54
N ASP A 12 26.25 1.34 -13.55
CA ASP A 12 26.63 1.44 -12.14
C ASP A 12 26.18 0.22 -11.32
N GLY A 13 25.58 -0.80 -11.96
CA GLY A 13 25.06 -1.98 -11.29
C GLY A 13 23.80 -1.75 -10.46
N LYS A 14 23.17 -0.56 -10.54
CA LYS A 14 22.04 -0.17 -9.69
C LYS A 14 20.74 0.01 -10.48
N LEU A 15 19.62 -0.05 -9.76
CA LEU A 15 18.28 0.15 -10.30
C LEU A 15 17.57 1.32 -9.60
N LEU A 16 16.70 2.01 -10.35
CA LEU A 16 15.74 2.95 -9.79
C LEU A 16 14.46 2.18 -9.42
N ALA A 17 14.05 2.26 -8.17
CA ALA A 17 12.79 1.68 -7.72
C ALA A 17 11.70 2.75 -7.68
N ILE A 18 10.54 2.46 -8.27
CA ILE A 18 9.34 3.29 -8.18
C ILE A 18 8.26 2.42 -7.57
N GLY A 19 7.69 2.87 -6.46
CA GLY A 19 6.63 2.17 -5.76
C GLY A 19 5.48 3.11 -5.43
N HIS A 20 4.27 2.58 -5.49
CA HIS A 20 3.05 3.28 -5.11
C HIS A 20 2.39 2.56 -3.94
N SER A 21 1.87 3.32 -2.97
CA SER A 21 1.18 2.81 -1.80
C SER A 21 2.00 1.73 -1.08
N MET A 22 1.48 0.52 -0.95
CA MET A 22 2.16 -0.58 -0.29
C MET A 22 3.32 -1.17 -1.10
N GLY A 23 3.44 -0.89 -2.40
CA GLY A 23 4.55 -1.40 -3.22
C GLY A 23 5.92 -0.96 -2.70
N VAL A 24 5.97 0.17 -1.98
CA VAL A 24 7.20 0.69 -1.37
C VAL A 24 7.67 -0.15 -0.19
N SER A 25 6.76 -0.80 0.55
CA SER A 25 7.15 -1.60 1.73
C SER A 25 8.08 -2.77 1.36
N CYS A 26 7.92 -3.32 0.15
CA CYS A 26 8.79 -4.36 -0.38
C CYS A 26 10.24 -3.87 -0.54
N PHE A 27 10.44 -2.63 -1.01
CA PHE A 27 11.78 -2.04 -1.13
C PHE A 27 12.37 -1.67 0.23
N MET A 28 11.52 -1.22 1.16
CA MET A 28 11.96 -0.89 2.52
C MET A 28 12.48 -2.12 3.27
N GLN A 29 11.89 -3.29 3.05
CA GLN A 29 12.43 -4.55 3.56
C GLN A 29 13.86 -4.77 3.06
N CYS A 30 14.09 -4.66 1.74
CA CYS A 30 15.43 -4.84 1.17
C CYS A 30 16.46 -3.81 1.68
N CYS A 31 16.02 -2.59 2.02
CA CYS A 31 16.87 -1.57 2.60
C CYS A 31 17.18 -1.81 4.09
N SER A 32 16.25 -2.43 4.82
CA SER A 32 16.38 -2.69 6.26
C SER A 32 17.37 -3.80 6.62
N GLU A 33 17.66 -4.70 5.68
CA GLU A 33 18.57 -5.84 5.87
C GLU A 33 20.07 -5.45 5.84
N GLY A 34 20.40 -4.16 5.69
CA GLY A 34 21.79 -3.65 5.70
C GLY A 34 22.66 -4.16 4.56
N ARG A 35 22.10 -4.95 3.63
CA ARG A 35 22.74 -5.42 2.41
C ARG A 35 22.72 -4.32 1.38
N ASN A 36 23.70 -4.34 0.47
CA ASN A 36 23.69 -3.46 -0.69
C ASN A 36 22.45 -3.80 -1.53
N SER A 37 21.41 -2.97 -1.41
CA SER A 37 20.08 -3.22 -1.99
C SER A 37 20.10 -3.27 -3.52
N GLY A 38 21.22 -2.82 -4.14
CA GLY A 38 21.32 -2.67 -5.59
C GLY A 38 20.43 -1.56 -6.13
N LEU A 39 19.92 -0.69 -5.25
CA LEU A 39 19.09 0.45 -5.62
C LEU A 39 19.91 1.73 -5.61
N ALA A 40 19.74 2.55 -6.65
CA ALA A 40 20.31 3.89 -6.73
C ALA A 40 19.47 4.90 -5.93
N SER A 41 18.15 4.78 -6.02
CA SER A 41 17.18 5.57 -5.27
C SER A 41 15.80 4.91 -5.32
N ILE A 42 14.89 5.37 -4.46
CA ILE A 42 13.49 4.95 -4.39
C ILE A 42 12.60 6.18 -4.57
N ALA A 43 11.66 6.14 -5.52
CA ALA A 43 10.54 7.07 -5.59
C ALA A 43 9.30 6.39 -5.00
N ALA A 44 8.82 6.93 -3.88
CA ALA A 44 7.70 6.42 -3.11
C ALA A 44 6.49 7.35 -3.27
N TRP A 45 5.40 6.86 -3.85
CA TRP A 45 4.20 7.66 -4.14
C TRP A 45 3.04 7.21 -3.27
N ALA A 46 2.41 8.13 -2.55
CA ALA A 46 1.27 7.83 -1.67
C ALA A 46 1.58 6.67 -0.69
N SER A 47 2.82 6.62 -0.18
CA SER A 47 3.34 5.51 0.61
C SER A 47 3.75 5.98 2.00
N SER A 48 3.50 5.14 2.99
CA SER A 48 4.00 5.30 4.35
C SER A 48 4.26 3.92 4.98
N LEU A 49 5.07 3.88 6.04
CA LEU A 49 5.14 2.74 6.93
C LEU A 49 4.24 2.90 8.18
N ASP A 50 3.66 4.08 8.41
CA ASP A 50 2.80 4.36 9.56
C ASP A 50 1.57 5.16 9.11
N TYR A 51 0.49 4.44 8.88
CA TYR A 51 -0.82 4.95 8.45
C TYR A 51 -1.74 5.30 9.63
N THR A 52 -1.23 5.47 10.85
CA THR A 52 -2.07 5.88 12.00
C THR A 52 -2.83 7.19 11.74
N SER A 53 -2.24 8.12 10.99
CA SER A 53 -2.88 9.39 10.57
C SER A 53 -3.79 9.26 9.34
N SER A 54 -3.95 8.07 8.77
CA SER A 54 -4.85 7.82 7.63
C SER A 54 -6.30 8.13 8.00
N LYS A 55 -7.04 8.68 7.04
CA LYS A 55 -8.49 8.93 7.14
C LYS A 55 -9.31 7.89 6.38
N SER A 56 -8.65 6.84 5.88
CA SER A 56 -9.31 5.80 5.09
C SER A 56 -10.25 4.93 5.94
N SER A 57 -11.36 4.54 5.33
CA SER A 57 -12.29 3.54 5.88
C SER A 57 -11.68 2.14 5.96
N LEU A 58 -10.49 1.91 5.38
CA LEU A 58 -9.74 0.64 5.53
C LEU A 58 -9.45 0.30 6.99
N LYS A 59 -9.44 1.30 7.90
CA LYS A 59 -9.39 1.08 9.35
C LYS A 59 -10.57 0.24 9.88
N LEU A 60 -11.70 0.21 9.17
CA LEU A 60 -12.85 -0.62 9.53
C LEU A 60 -12.62 -2.11 9.26
N LEU A 61 -11.58 -2.48 8.52
CA LEU A 61 -11.18 -3.87 8.33
C LEU A 61 -10.31 -4.38 9.50
N LEU A 62 -9.84 -3.50 10.40
CA LEU A 62 -9.04 -3.89 11.56
C LEU A 62 -9.75 -4.90 12.47
N PRO A 63 -11.03 -4.74 12.84
CA PRO A 63 -11.72 -5.69 13.71
C PRO A 63 -12.05 -7.02 13.02
N LEU A 64 -11.92 -7.09 11.69
CA LEU A 64 -12.13 -8.32 10.92
C LEU A 64 -10.86 -9.19 10.85
N ALA A 65 -9.74 -8.69 11.37
CA ALA A 65 -8.49 -9.42 11.41
C ALA A 65 -8.60 -10.71 12.24
N ASP A 66 -9.07 -10.59 13.49
CA ASP A 66 -9.17 -11.72 14.42
C ASP A 66 -10.18 -12.80 13.94
N PRO A 67 -11.38 -12.44 13.45
CA PRO A 67 -12.29 -13.43 12.86
C PRO A 67 -11.71 -14.11 11.61
N ALA A 68 -11.04 -13.37 10.71
CA ALA A 68 -10.47 -13.96 9.50
C ALA A 68 -9.31 -14.92 9.82
N GLU A 69 -8.51 -14.60 10.83
CA GLU A 69 -7.44 -15.48 11.33
C GLU A 69 -8.02 -16.72 12.05
N ALA A 70 -9.01 -16.54 12.92
CA ALA A 70 -9.69 -17.64 13.61
C ALA A 70 -10.36 -18.63 12.64
N LEU A 71 -10.97 -18.11 11.57
CA LEU A 71 -11.60 -18.91 10.51
C LEU A 71 -10.62 -19.44 9.46
N LYS A 72 -9.31 -19.16 9.62
CA LYS A 72 -8.23 -19.58 8.70
C LYS A 72 -8.53 -19.25 7.24
N VAL A 73 -9.13 -18.09 7.00
CA VAL A 73 -9.48 -17.65 5.64
C VAL A 73 -8.17 -17.52 4.84
N PRO A 74 -7.97 -18.27 3.74
CA PRO A 74 -6.70 -18.24 3.02
C PRO A 74 -6.53 -16.96 2.20
N VAL A 75 -7.62 -16.46 1.63
CA VAL A 75 -7.65 -15.35 0.68
C VAL A 75 -8.90 -14.51 0.85
N ILE A 76 -8.80 -13.21 0.57
CA ILE A 76 -9.91 -12.27 0.58
C ILE A 76 -10.10 -11.74 -0.85
N PRO A 77 -11.27 -11.96 -1.48
CA PRO A 77 -11.51 -11.57 -2.87
C PRO A 77 -11.87 -10.09 -2.97
N ILE A 78 -10.93 -9.19 -2.66
CA ILE A 78 -11.15 -7.73 -2.65
C ILE A 78 -11.70 -7.25 -4.00
N GLY A 79 -11.13 -7.71 -5.12
CA GLY A 79 -11.63 -7.37 -6.46
C GLY A 79 -13.07 -7.83 -6.72
N GLY A 80 -13.44 -9.01 -6.24
CA GLY A 80 -14.82 -9.51 -6.35
C GLY A 80 -15.79 -8.68 -5.52
N LEU A 81 -15.40 -8.32 -4.28
CA LEU A 81 -16.22 -7.49 -3.39
C LEU A 81 -16.40 -6.07 -3.95
N LEU A 82 -15.33 -5.44 -4.45
CA LEU A 82 -15.41 -4.11 -5.07
C LEU A 82 -16.26 -4.14 -6.34
N SER A 83 -16.08 -5.14 -7.20
CA SER A 83 -16.90 -5.33 -8.40
C SER A 83 -18.38 -5.51 -8.08
N ALA A 84 -18.71 -6.30 -7.05
CA ALA A 84 -20.09 -6.51 -6.60
C ALA A 84 -20.71 -5.25 -5.98
N ALA A 85 -19.90 -4.42 -5.28
CA ALA A 85 -20.35 -3.17 -4.70
C ALA A 85 -20.42 -2.01 -5.70
N HIS A 86 -19.70 -2.09 -6.83
CA HIS A 86 -19.58 -1.01 -7.81
C HIS A 86 -20.94 -0.47 -8.32
N PRO A 87 -21.95 -1.29 -8.66
CA PRO A 87 -23.26 -0.78 -9.07
C PRO A 87 -23.92 0.10 -8.01
N LEU A 88 -23.75 -0.22 -6.72
CA LEU A 88 -24.30 0.55 -5.60
C LEU A 88 -23.51 1.84 -5.33
N ALA A 89 -22.25 1.90 -5.75
CA ALA A 89 -21.38 3.07 -5.62
C ALA A 89 -21.53 4.04 -6.79
N SER A 90 -21.78 3.53 -7.99
CA SER A 90 -21.68 4.31 -9.24
C SER A 90 -23.03 4.52 -9.96
N ARG A 91 -24.13 3.95 -9.46
CA ARG A 91 -25.49 4.15 -10.02
C ARG A 91 -26.47 4.62 -8.95
N PRO A 92 -27.55 5.34 -9.33
CA PRO A 92 -28.61 5.71 -8.41
C PRO A 92 -29.15 4.47 -7.68
N PRO A 93 -29.35 4.51 -6.36
CA PRO A 93 -29.36 5.71 -5.50
C PRO A 93 -28.00 6.03 -4.82
N TYR A 94 -26.87 5.53 -5.33
CA TYR A 94 -25.51 5.87 -4.88
C TYR A 94 -25.22 5.56 -3.40
N VAL A 95 -25.86 4.51 -2.87
CA VAL A 95 -25.79 4.09 -1.46
C VAL A 95 -24.35 3.94 -0.97
N LEU A 96 -23.44 3.50 -1.85
CA LEU A 96 -22.04 3.25 -1.51
C LEU A 96 -21.07 4.17 -2.27
N SER A 97 -21.51 5.34 -2.73
CA SER A 97 -20.66 6.29 -3.48
C SER A 97 -19.39 6.70 -2.74
N TRP A 98 -19.42 6.70 -1.41
CA TRP A 98 -18.26 6.96 -0.56
C TRP A 98 -17.09 5.97 -0.76
N LEU A 99 -17.34 4.76 -1.28
CA LEU A 99 -16.29 3.79 -1.62
C LEU A 99 -15.40 4.29 -2.75
N ASN A 100 -15.94 5.04 -3.70
CA ASN A 100 -15.17 5.58 -4.82
C ASN A 100 -14.07 6.54 -4.35
N HIS A 101 -14.32 7.28 -3.26
CA HIS A 101 -13.32 8.16 -2.64
C HIS A 101 -12.15 7.42 -1.98
N GLN A 102 -12.28 6.12 -1.70
CA GLN A 102 -11.16 5.29 -1.24
C GLN A 102 -10.25 4.83 -2.38
N ILE A 103 -10.67 5.01 -3.64
CA ILE A 103 -9.95 4.55 -4.83
C ILE A 103 -9.39 5.74 -5.61
N SER A 104 -10.15 6.81 -5.76
CA SER A 104 -9.73 8.03 -6.44
C SER A 104 -10.24 9.25 -5.69
N ALA A 105 -9.44 10.32 -5.67
CA ALA A 105 -9.91 11.61 -5.19
C ALA A 105 -11.06 12.12 -6.08
N GLN A 106 -11.93 12.93 -5.49
CA GLN A 106 -13.11 13.43 -6.18
C GLN A 106 -12.73 14.16 -7.48
N ASP A 107 -13.44 13.85 -8.56
CA ASP A 107 -13.28 14.45 -9.89
C ASP A 107 -11.89 14.28 -10.54
N MET A 108 -11.04 13.38 -10.02
CA MET A 108 -9.69 13.12 -10.58
C MET A 108 -9.66 12.05 -11.67
N MET A 109 -10.75 11.30 -11.86
CA MET A 109 -10.82 10.22 -12.84
C MET A 109 -12.18 10.22 -13.54
N HIS A 110 -12.17 10.07 -14.86
CA HIS A 110 -13.41 9.91 -15.63
C HIS A 110 -14.16 8.66 -15.14
N PRO A 111 -15.50 8.71 -14.96
CA PRO A 111 -16.26 7.59 -14.39
C PRO A 111 -16.05 6.25 -15.10
N GLU A 112 -15.94 6.25 -16.43
CA GLU A 112 -15.66 5.03 -17.20
C GLU A 112 -14.26 4.44 -16.93
N LEU A 113 -13.26 5.28 -16.65
CA LEU A 113 -11.92 4.82 -16.29
C LEU A 113 -11.91 4.27 -14.86
N LEU A 114 -12.68 4.89 -13.95
CA LEU A 114 -12.87 4.39 -12.59
C LEU A 114 -13.57 3.03 -12.59
N GLU A 115 -14.61 2.86 -13.41
CA GLU A 115 -15.28 1.58 -13.58
C GLU A 115 -14.31 0.51 -14.10
N LYS A 116 -13.54 0.81 -15.16
CA LYS A 116 -12.51 -0.11 -15.67
C LYS A 116 -11.45 -0.43 -14.62
N LEU A 117 -11.06 0.54 -13.80
CA LEU A 117 -10.10 0.33 -12.71
C LEU A 117 -10.66 -0.66 -11.69
N VAL A 118 -11.87 -0.40 -11.19
CA VAL A 118 -12.55 -1.22 -10.17
C VAL A 118 -12.76 -2.65 -10.65
N LEU A 119 -13.22 -2.83 -11.89
CA LEU A 119 -13.60 -4.14 -12.42
C LEU A 119 -12.40 -5.01 -12.82
N ASN A 120 -11.24 -4.41 -13.15
CA ASN A 120 -10.13 -5.16 -13.74
C ASN A 120 -8.82 -5.17 -12.94
N ASN A 121 -8.59 -4.21 -12.04
CA ASN A 121 -7.26 -4.04 -11.43
C ASN A 121 -7.16 -4.51 -9.98
N PHE A 122 -8.29 -4.82 -9.33
CA PHE A 122 -8.27 -5.36 -7.97
C PHE A 122 -8.32 -6.88 -8.01
N CYS A 123 -7.40 -7.52 -7.27
CA CYS A 123 -7.27 -8.96 -7.25
C CYS A 123 -7.69 -9.55 -5.89
N THR A 124 -7.64 -10.87 -5.82
CA THR A 124 -7.73 -11.62 -4.57
C THR A 124 -6.40 -11.48 -3.83
N VAL A 125 -6.45 -11.03 -2.58
CA VAL A 125 -5.26 -10.80 -1.75
C VAL A 125 -5.18 -11.89 -0.68
N PRO A 126 -3.99 -12.48 -0.42
CA PRO A 126 -3.83 -13.42 0.69
C PRO A 126 -4.22 -12.78 2.02
N ALA A 127 -5.03 -13.46 2.84
CA ALA A 127 -5.49 -12.91 4.10
C ALA A 127 -4.32 -12.54 5.02
N LYS A 128 -3.28 -13.37 5.06
CA LYS A 128 -2.04 -13.11 5.83
C LYS A 128 -1.35 -11.80 5.45
N VAL A 129 -1.42 -11.40 4.18
CA VAL A 129 -0.85 -10.13 3.73
C VAL A 129 -1.70 -8.98 4.26
N LEU A 130 -3.03 -9.05 4.11
CA LEU A 130 -3.95 -8.05 4.65
C LEU A 130 -3.81 -7.90 6.17
N LEU A 131 -3.72 -9.01 6.91
CA LEU A 131 -3.49 -9.03 8.36
C LEU A 131 -2.15 -8.40 8.76
N GLN A 132 -1.09 -8.59 7.96
CA GLN A 132 0.16 -7.88 8.25
C GLN A 132 0.01 -6.37 7.99
N LEU A 133 -0.73 -5.99 6.95
CA LEU A 133 -0.93 -4.58 6.57
C LEU A 133 -1.83 -3.83 7.54
N THR A 134 -2.74 -4.51 8.24
CA THR A 134 -3.53 -3.89 9.31
C THR A 134 -2.64 -3.28 10.39
N THR A 135 -1.46 -3.87 10.65
CA THR A 135 -0.48 -3.34 11.61
C THR A 135 0.00 -1.93 11.22
N ALA A 136 0.00 -1.59 9.93
CA ALA A 136 0.41 -0.27 9.47
C ALA A 136 -0.53 0.85 9.95
N PHE A 137 -1.77 0.53 10.30
CA PHE A 137 -2.73 1.47 10.89
C PHE A 137 -2.70 1.49 12.43
N GLN A 138 -1.92 0.61 13.06
CA GLN A 138 -1.76 0.53 14.51
C GLN A 138 -0.56 1.35 14.99
N LYS A 139 -0.51 1.63 16.31
CA LYS A 139 0.61 2.36 16.92
C LYS A 139 1.94 1.68 16.57
N GLY A 140 2.89 2.44 16.04
CA GLY A 140 4.19 1.89 15.62
C GLY A 140 4.28 1.56 14.13
N GLY A 141 3.15 1.53 13.40
CA GLY A 141 3.15 1.28 11.97
C GLY A 141 3.41 -0.18 11.59
N LEU A 142 3.80 -0.39 10.34
CA LEU A 142 3.93 -1.69 9.70
C LEU A 142 4.97 -2.56 10.43
N ARG A 143 4.56 -3.79 10.73
CA ARG A 143 5.39 -4.79 11.40
C ARG A 143 5.56 -6.03 10.55
N ASP A 144 6.58 -6.81 10.88
CA ASP A 144 6.67 -8.18 10.39
C ASP A 144 5.60 -9.07 11.04
N ARG A 145 5.53 -10.33 10.61
CA ARG A 145 4.52 -11.28 11.11
C ARG A 145 4.73 -11.69 12.57
N SER A 146 5.96 -11.59 13.10
CA SER A 146 6.20 -11.85 14.52
C SER A 146 5.72 -10.69 15.40
N GLY A 147 5.50 -9.50 14.82
CA GLY A 147 5.15 -8.29 15.54
C GLY A 147 6.32 -7.66 16.30
N THR A 148 7.53 -8.19 16.14
CA THR A 148 8.74 -7.74 16.85
C THR A 148 9.57 -6.77 16.03
N PHE A 149 9.46 -6.81 14.70
CA PHE A 149 10.22 -5.96 13.80
C PHE A 149 9.35 -4.83 13.26
N PHE A 150 9.78 -3.59 13.49
CA PHE A 150 9.09 -2.38 13.03
C PHE A 150 9.84 -1.76 11.87
N TYR A 151 9.29 -1.84 10.66
CA TYR A 151 10.04 -1.43 9.46
C TYR A 151 10.52 0.02 9.49
N LYS A 152 9.73 0.93 10.09
CA LYS A 152 10.08 2.36 10.17
C LYS A 152 11.35 2.63 10.99
N ASP A 153 11.61 1.82 12.02
CA ASP A 153 12.74 2.02 12.92
C ASP A 153 14.08 1.62 12.26
N HIS A 154 14.02 1.03 11.06
CA HIS A 154 15.18 0.59 10.31
C HIS A 154 15.44 1.46 9.07
N LEU A 155 14.59 2.44 8.78
CA LEU A 155 14.79 3.34 7.64
C LEU A 155 16.05 4.19 7.78
N CYS A 156 16.38 4.63 9.00
CA CYS A 156 17.61 5.40 9.24
C CYS A 156 18.90 4.63 8.95
N LYS A 157 18.82 3.30 8.74
CA LYS A 157 19.97 2.45 8.41
C LYS A 157 20.22 2.36 6.90
N THR A 158 19.32 2.87 6.06
CA THR A 158 19.48 2.85 4.60
C THR A 158 20.38 3.98 4.11
N ASN A 159 21.24 3.67 3.15
CA ASN A 159 22.01 4.67 2.41
C ASN A 159 21.37 4.97 1.04
N VAL A 160 20.20 4.41 0.75
CA VAL A 160 19.47 4.64 -0.49
C VAL A 160 18.63 5.91 -0.36
N PRO A 161 18.84 6.93 -1.21
CA PRO A 161 17.99 8.12 -1.22
C PRO A 161 16.53 7.78 -1.54
N ILE A 162 15.60 8.38 -0.78
CA ILE A 162 14.16 8.17 -0.95
C ILE A 162 13.49 9.51 -1.26
N LEU A 163 12.82 9.58 -2.41
CA LEU A 163 11.91 10.66 -2.77
C LEU A 163 10.49 10.23 -2.40
N ALA A 164 9.89 10.86 -1.40
CA ALA A 164 8.52 10.60 -1.01
C ALA A 164 7.57 11.69 -1.55
N LEU A 165 6.54 11.27 -2.30
CA LEU A 165 5.51 12.15 -2.86
C LEU A 165 4.17 11.80 -2.22
N ALA A 166 3.50 12.81 -1.66
CA ALA A 166 2.20 12.68 -1.02
C ALA A 166 1.16 13.56 -1.73
N GLY A 167 -0.04 13.04 -1.93
CA GLY A 167 -1.19 13.84 -2.35
C GLY A 167 -1.81 14.56 -1.16
N ASP A 168 -2.11 15.85 -1.31
CA ASP A 168 -2.77 16.65 -0.28
C ASP A 168 -4.22 16.18 0.01
N GLN A 169 -4.89 15.64 -1.02
CA GLN A 169 -6.22 15.04 -0.94
C GLN A 169 -6.23 13.52 -0.71
N ASP A 170 -5.07 12.90 -0.44
CA ASP A 170 -4.99 11.47 -0.22
C ASP A 170 -5.58 11.09 1.16
N LEU A 171 -6.71 10.37 1.13
CA LEU A 171 -7.37 9.87 2.34
C LEU A 171 -6.61 8.70 2.98
N ILE A 172 -5.93 7.89 2.15
CA ILE A 172 -5.18 6.72 2.59
C ILE A 172 -3.84 7.17 3.16
N CYS A 173 -3.04 7.90 2.38
CA CYS A 173 -1.70 8.36 2.73
C CYS A 173 -1.60 9.90 2.72
N PRO A 174 -2.26 10.61 3.66
CA PRO A 174 -2.17 12.06 3.70
C PRO A 174 -0.72 12.52 3.95
N PRO A 175 -0.33 13.77 3.64
CA PRO A 175 1.05 14.23 3.80
C PRO A 175 1.63 14.04 5.21
N LYS A 176 0.78 14.11 6.24
CA LYS A 176 1.15 13.81 7.64
C LYS A 176 1.55 12.34 7.88
N ALA A 177 1.05 11.42 7.07
CA ALA A 177 1.46 10.01 7.08
C ALA A 177 2.82 9.81 6.41
N VAL A 178 3.25 10.71 5.54
CA VAL A 178 4.54 10.62 4.85
C VAL A 178 5.64 11.34 5.65
N TYR A 179 5.35 12.54 6.14
CA TYR A 179 6.32 13.38 6.84
C TYR A 179 6.84 12.69 8.12
N GLY A 180 8.15 12.41 8.16
CA GLY A 180 8.83 11.75 9.28
C GLY A 180 8.51 10.26 9.45
N ARG A 181 7.99 9.61 8.41
CA ARG A 181 7.50 8.20 8.44
C ARG A 181 7.95 7.39 7.22
N ILE A 182 8.64 8.04 6.28
CA ILE A 182 9.50 7.50 5.21
C ILE A 182 10.76 8.35 5.14
#